data_AF-A0A0R2HMH7-F1
#
_entry.id   AF-A0A0R2HMH7-F1
#
_cell.length_a   1.000
_cell.length_b   1.000
_cell.length_c   1.000
_cell.angle_alpha   90.00
_cell.angle_beta   90.00
_cell.angle_gamma   90.00
#
_symmetry.space_group_name_H-M   'P 1'
#
loop_
_entity.id
_entity.type
_entity.pdbx_description
1 polymer ?
#
loop_
_entity_poly.entity_id
_entity_poly.type
_entity_poly.pdbx_seq_one_letter_code
_entity_poly.pdbx_strand_id
1 'polypeptide(L)'
;MFFTFISFSAPKKAQAALADGTYSVNYTVLQGDSDSVSMANDYFDKPATLIVSGGKQSIELTVNHSTWITGLWVNSGSGLQTEQVIQTDAASDSRKARFAVNDLASPVNAKIKVDIDNESLNYHHEYKITLQFAMDSAALISGGSKVDAPATSEATADANKSKTPVNEQATTAKVANPKSGDTASITLYIGLFIIALIGLFTIKKTKKAN
;
A
#
# COMPACT_ATOMS: atom_id res chain seq x y z
N MET A 1 5.41 -57.66 4.46
CA MET A 1 5.02 -56.72 3.39
C MET A 1 5.55 -55.34 3.76
N PHE A 2 6.33 -54.71 2.89
CA PHE A 2 6.71 -53.29 3.01
C PHE A 2 5.86 -52.49 2.02
N PHE A 3 5.11 -51.50 2.50
CA PHE A 3 4.39 -50.56 1.63
C PHE A 3 5.22 -49.29 1.47
N THR A 4 5.84 -49.14 0.29
CA THR A 4 6.56 -47.92 -0.06
C THR A 4 5.56 -46.85 -0.50
N PHE A 5 5.32 -45.85 0.35
CA PHE A 5 4.54 -44.67 -0.05
C PHE A 5 5.35 -43.81 -1.01
N ILE A 6 4.89 -43.71 -2.26
CA ILE A 6 5.41 -42.74 -3.23
C ILE A 6 4.76 -41.39 -2.93
N SER A 7 5.50 -40.49 -2.29
CA SER A 7 5.06 -39.11 -2.07
C SER A 7 4.96 -38.35 -3.39
N PHE A 8 3.76 -38.27 -3.95
CA PHE A 8 3.49 -37.47 -5.14
C PHE A 8 3.48 -35.99 -4.79
N SER A 9 4.65 -35.34 -4.88
CA SER A 9 4.77 -33.89 -4.69
C SER A 9 4.16 -33.17 -5.89
N ALA A 10 3.00 -32.55 -5.70
CA ALA A 10 2.34 -31.78 -6.76
C ALA A 10 3.23 -30.59 -7.18
N PRO A 11 3.29 -30.25 -8.48
CA PRO A 11 4.07 -29.10 -8.93
C PRO A 11 3.47 -27.81 -8.37
N LYS A 12 4.23 -27.10 -7.52
CA LYS A 12 3.93 -25.70 -7.22
C LYS A 12 3.89 -24.94 -8.55
N LYS A 13 2.79 -24.25 -8.84
CA LYS A 13 2.76 -23.26 -9.92
C LYS A 13 3.92 -22.29 -9.69
N ALA A 14 4.83 -22.17 -10.65
CA ALA A 14 5.87 -21.16 -10.61
C ALA A 14 5.18 -19.80 -10.71
N GLN A 15 5.10 -19.09 -9.58
CA GLN A 15 4.54 -17.75 -9.53
C GLN A 15 5.48 -16.83 -10.33
N ALA A 16 4.92 -16.07 -11.27
CA ALA A 16 5.67 -15.01 -11.93
C ALA A 16 6.09 -13.99 -10.85
N ALA A 17 7.38 -13.88 -10.59
CA ALA A 17 7.90 -12.97 -9.59
C ALA A 17 7.65 -11.53 -10.04
N LEU A 18 6.97 -10.74 -9.21
CA LEU A 18 6.90 -9.30 -9.37
C LEU A 18 8.30 -8.70 -9.28
N ALA A 19 8.54 -7.64 -10.06
CA ALA A 19 9.78 -6.87 -9.97
C ALA A 19 9.83 -6.08 -8.65
N ASP A 20 11.02 -5.62 -8.27
CA ASP A 20 11.20 -4.76 -7.11
C ASP A 20 10.44 -3.43 -7.27
N GLY A 21 9.57 -3.12 -6.32
CA GLY A 21 8.69 -1.96 -6.36
C GLY A 21 7.56 -2.00 -5.32
N THR A 22 6.80 -0.92 -5.29
CA THR A 22 5.62 -0.73 -4.45
C THR A 22 4.38 -0.74 -5.34
N TYR A 23 3.40 -1.56 -4.99
CA TYR A 23 2.18 -1.81 -5.75
C TYR A 23 0.95 -1.57 -4.87
N SER A 24 -0.17 -1.13 -5.44
CA SER A 24 -1.49 -1.34 -4.84
C SER A 24 -1.99 -2.73 -5.21
N VAL A 25 -2.71 -3.39 -4.31
CA VAL A 25 -3.35 -4.70 -4.58
C VAL A 25 -4.68 -4.81 -3.85
N ASN A 26 -5.73 -5.23 -4.55
CA ASN A 26 -7.02 -5.50 -3.94
C ASN A 26 -6.96 -6.82 -3.15
N TYR A 27 -7.75 -6.91 -2.09
CA TYR A 27 -7.88 -8.12 -1.29
C TYR A 27 -9.25 -8.14 -0.60
N THR A 28 -9.63 -9.31 -0.11
CA THR A 28 -10.84 -9.52 0.69
C THR A 28 -10.45 -10.23 1.98
N VAL A 29 -11.09 -9.86 3.10
CA VAL A 29 -10.97 -10.63 4.35
C VAL A 29 -12.10 -11.66 4.39
N LEU A 30 -11.72 -12.93 4.33
CA LEU A 30 -12.60 -14.08 4.40
C LEU A 30 -12.64 -14.65 5.82
N GLN A 31 -13.64 -15.49 6.09
CA GLN A 31 -13.72 -16.26 7.32
C GLN A 31 -12.57 -17.28 7.38
N GLY A 32 -12.04 -17.58 8.58
CA GLY A 32 -10.84 -18.41 8.70
C GLY A 32 -10.97 -19.84 8.14
N ASP A 33 -12.19 -20.39 8.15
CA ASP A 33 -12.48 -21.77 7.77
C ASP A 33 -13.45 -21.88 6.56
N SER A 34 -13.71 -20.79 5.80
CA SER A 34 -14.49 -20.81 4.55
C SER A 34 -14.22 -19.64 3.60
N ASP A 35 -14.55 -19.79 2.31
CA ASP A 35 -14.41 -18.73 1.29
C ASP A 35 -15.45 -17.60 1.40
N SER A 36 -16.26 -17.58 2.48
CA SER A 36 -17.24 -16.52 2.72
C SER A 36 -16.56 -15.25 3.21
N VAL A 37 -17.03 -14.08 2.77
CA VAL A 37 -16.57 -12.79 3.28
C VAL A 37 -16.80 -12.72 4.80
N SER A 38 -15.79 -12.25 5.53
CA SER A 38 -15.89 -12.02 6.98
C SER A 38 -16.49 -10.66 7.26
N MET A 39 -17.26 -10.53 8.35
CA MET A 39 -17.65 -9.22 8.90
C MET A 39 -16.42 -8.36 9.26
N ALA A 40 -15.26 -8.99 9.50
CA ALA A 40 -14.00 -8.28 9.69
C ALA A 40 -13.58 -7.47 8.45
N ASN A 41 -14.05 -7.79 7.24
CA ASN A 41 -13.59 -7.16 6.00
C ASN A 41 -13.73 -5.64 5.97
N ASP A 42 -14.77 -5.12 6.61
CA ASP A 42 -15.12 -3.69 6.60
C ASP A 42 -14.22 -2.87 7.55
N TYR A 43 -13.48 -3.54 8.43
CA TYR A 43 -12.52 -2.93 9.37
C TYR A 43 -11.10 -2.85 8.82
N PHE A 44 -10.88 -3.29 7.58
CA PHE A 44 -9.60 -3.21 6.89
C PHE A 44 -9.75 -2.45 5.57
N ASP A 45 -9.08 -1.32 5.41
CA ASP A 45 -9.27 -0.47 4.24
C ASP A 45 -8.65 -1.09 2.98
N LYS A 46 -9.19 -0.73 1.82
CA LYS A 46 -8.80 -1.24 0.50
C LYS A 46 -8.32 -0.08 -0.39
N PRO A 47 -7.32 -0.27 -1.27
CA PRO A 47 -6.49 -1.48 -1.46
C PRO A 47 -5.39 -1.62 -0.40
N ALA A 48 -4.71 -2.76 -0.40
CA ALA A 48 -3.45 -2.94 0.34
C ALA A 48 -2.27 -2.33 -0.44
N THR A 49 -1.16 -2.07 0.26
CA THR A 49 0.13 -1.79 -0.37
C THR A 49 1.01 -3.04 -0.33
N LEU A 50 1.50 -3.51 -1.48
CA LEU A 50 2.49 -4.58 -1.60
C LEU A 50 3.86 -3.96 -1.89
N ILE A 51 4.86 -4.30 -1.08
CA ILE A 51 6.26 -3.89 -1.28
C ILE A 51 7.07 -5.14 -1.60
N VAL A 52 7.71 -5.13 -2.78
CA VAL A 52 8.62 -6.18 -3.27
C VAL A 52 10.04 -5.61 -3.28
N SER A 53 10.99 -6.29 -2.63
CA SER A 53 12.41 -5.92 -2.67
C SER A 53 13.32 -7.13 -2.47
N GLY A 54 14.27 -7.34 -3.39
CA GLY A 54 15.21 -8.46 -3.37
C GLY A 54 14.51 -9.82 -3.36
N GLY A 55 13.36 -9.93 -4.03
CA GLY A 55 12.51 -11.12 -4.03
C GLY A 55 11.75 -11.39 -2.72
N LYS A 56 11.83 -10.50 -1.72
CA LYS A 56 11.01 -10.55 -0.49
C LYS A 56 9.75 -9.72 -0.67
N GLN A 57 8.65 -10.16 -0.06
CA GLN A 57 7.36 -9.49 -0.12
C GLN A 57 6.90 -9.08 1.29
N SER A 58 6.32 -7.89 1.38
CA SER A 58 5.61 -7.42 2.57
C SER A 58 4.35 -6.67 2.17
N ILE A 59 3.31 -6.80 2.98
CA ILE A 59 2.02 -6.12 2.80
C ILE A 59 1.88 -5.06 3.88
N GLU A 60 1.34 -3.90 3.50
CA GLU A 60 0.75 -2.92 4.42
C GLU A 60 -0.77 -2.91 4.27
N LEU A 61 -1.47 -3.03 5.40
CA LEU A 61 -2.92 -2.83 5.51
C LEU A 61 -3.21 -1.64 6.43
N THR A 62 -4.29 -0.92 6.18
CA THR A 62 -4.86 0.00 7.19
C THR A 62 -5.99 -0.72 7.92
N VAL A 63 -5.95 -0.71 9.24
CA VAL A 63 -7.01 -1.19 10.12
C VAL A 63 -7.77 0.03 10.64
N ASN A 64 -9.06 0.13 10.35
CA ASN A 64 -9.95 1.17 10.89
C ASN A 64 -10.67 0.64 12.15
N HIS A 65 -11.20 1.55 12.98
CA HIS A 65 -11.60 1.25 14.36
C HIS A 65 -10.49 0.50 15.11
N SER A 66 -9.28 1.05 15.03
CA SER A 66 -8.05 0.43 15.55
C SER A 66 -8.13 0.15 17.06
N THR A 67 -8.95 0.90 17.82
CA THR A 67 -9.22 0.60 19.23
C THR A 67 -9.97 -0.73 19.44
N TRP A 68 -10.79 -1.18 18.48
CA TRP A 68 -11.57 -2.42 18.59
C TRP A 68 -10.75 -3.65 18.20
N ILE A 69 -9.97 -3.57 17.11
CA ILE A 69 -9.10 -4.67 16.68
C ILE A 69 -7.74 -4.53 17.37
N THR A 70 -7.63 -4.98 18.61
CA THR A 70 -6.44 -4.81 19.47
C THR A 70 -5.27 -5.73 19.13
N GLY A 71 -5.49 -6.78 18.32
CA GLY A 71 -4.44 -7.69 17.89
C GLY A 71 -4.65 -8.18 16.46
N LEU A 72 -3.56 -8.24 15.70
CA LEU A 72 -3.49 -8.88 14.39
C LEU A 72 -2.21 -9.73 14.31
N TRP A 73 -2.38 -10.99 13.94
CA TRP A 73 -1.29 -11.92 13.66
C TRP A 73 -1.47 -12.53 12.28
N VAL A 74 -0.43 -12.53 11.45
CA VAL A 74 -0.50 -13.03 10.07
C VAL A 74 0.53 -14.13 9.84
N ASN A 75 0.13 -15.22 9.20
CA ASN A 75 1.03 -16.32 8.91
C ASN A 75 1.99 -15.94 7.77
N SER A 76 3.29 -15.86 8.05
CA SER A 76 4.32 -15.62 7.02
C SER A 76 4.50 -16.80 6.06
N GLY A 77 3.99 -17.99 6.44
CA GLY A 77 4.36 -19.30 5.89
C GLY A 77 5.29 -20.09 6.82
N SER A 78 5.87 -19.47 7.86
CA SER A 78 6.62 -20.14 8.92
C SER A 78 5.92 -20.13 10.29
N GLY A 79 4.68 -19.64 10.36
CA GLY A 79 3.92 -19.45 11.60
C GLY A 79 3.29 -18.06 11.68
N LEU A 80 2.41 -17.87 12.66
CA LEU A 80 1.80 -16.57 12.96
C LEU A 80 2.85 -15.59 13.50
N GLN A 81 3.00 -14.44 12.84
CA GLN A 81 3.80 -13.30 13.29
C GLN A 81 2.86 -12.19 13.79
N THR A 82 3.24 -11.41 14.80
CA THR A 82 2.53 -10.18 15.17
C THR A 82 2.75 -9.12 14.08
N GLU A 83 1.75 -8.28 13.83
CA GLU A 83 1.91 -7.11 12.95
C GLU A 83 3.02 -6.15 13.42
N GLN A 84 3.66 -5.47 12.48
CA GLN A 84 4.46 -4.27 12.74
C GLN A 84 3.58 -3.04 12.51
N VAL A 85 3.20 -2.33 13.57
CA VAL A 85 2.52 -1.02 13.43
C VAL A 85 3.54 0.01 12.95
N ILE A 86 3.30 0.60 11.78
CA ILE A 86 4.20 1.58 11.14
C ILE A 86 3.63 3.00 11.13
N GLN A 87 2.32 3.17 11.34
CA GLN A 87 1.66 4.46 11.52
C GLN A 87 0.40 4.28 12.36
N THR A 88 0.04 5.31 13.14
CA THR A 88 -1.25 5.43 13.83
C THR A 88 -1.86 6.80 13.57
N ASP A 89 -3.18 6.88 13.55
CA ASP A 89 -3.95 8.11 13.44
C ASP A 89 -5.12 8.06 14.44
N ALA A 90 -5.03 8.87 15.49
CA ALA A 90 -6.02 8.90 16.57
C ALA A 90 -7.28 9.71 16.22
N ALA A 91 -7.26 10.51 15.15
CA ALA A 91 -8.41 11.31 14.74
C ALA A 91 -9.41 10.50 13.90
N SER A 92 -8.91 9.50 13.17
CA SER A 92 -9.68 8.53 12.38
C SER A 92 -9.86 7.17 13.05
N ASP A 93 -9.29 6.97 14.25
CA ASP A 93 -9.11 5.67 14.90
C ASP A 93 -8.60 4.59 13.92
N SER A 94 -7.43 4.83 13.34
CA SER A 94 -6.83 3.90 12.40
C SER A 94 -5.34 3.66 12.66
N ARG A 95 -4.84 2.51 12.18
CA ARG A 95 -3.41 2.21 12.14
C ARG A 95 -3.02 1.57 10.82
N LYS A 96 -1.80 1.82 10.38
CA LYS A 96 -1.18 1.07 9.29
C LYS A 96 -0.26 0.00 9.85
N ALA A 97 -0.53 -1.23 9.45
CA ALA A 97 0.11 -2.46 9.88
C ALA A 97 0.90 -3.08 8.72
N ARG A 98 2.13 -3.54 8.98
CA ARG A 98 2.98 -4.21 8.01
C ARG A 98 3.33 -5.63 8.47
N PHE A 99 3.40 -6.58 7.55
CA PHE A 99 3.85 -7.96 7.82
C PHE A 99 4.53 -8.58 6.59
N ALA A 100 5.39 -9.58 6.83
CA ALA A 100 6.07 -10.32 5.77
C ALA A 100 5.23 -11.52 5.30
N VAL A 101 5.31 -11.82 4.00
CA VAL A 101 4.54 -12.89 3.35
C VAL A 101 5.42 -13.64 2.35
N ASN A 102 5.25 -14.96 2.26
CA ASN A 102 6.01 -15.81 1.34
C ASN A 102 5.24 -16.14 0.03
N ASP A 103 3.91 -16.14 0.08
CA ASP A 103 3.03 -16.43 -1.05
C ASP A 103 1.77 -15.56 -0.90
N LEU A 104 1.41 -14.85 -1.97
CA LEU A 104 0.21 -14.01 -2.07
C LEU A 104 -0.75 -14.49 -3.17
N ALA A 105 -0.39 -15.52 -3.94
CA ALA A 105 -1.31 -16.19 -4.85
C ALA A 105 -2.25 -17.14 -4.08
N SER A 106 -1.78 -17.67 -2.95
CA SER A 106 -2.58 -18.44 -1.99
C SER A 106 -3.21 -17.52 -0.92
N PRO A 107 -4.40 -17.86 -0.40
CA PRO A 107 -4.97 -17.17 0.76
C PRO A 107 -4.05 -17.21 1.98
N VAL A 108 -3.87 -16.08 2.67
CA VAL A 108 -2.97 -15.95 3.81
C VAL A 108 -3.75 -16.02 5.12
N ASN A 109 -3.57 -17.09 5.88
CA ASN A 109 -4.22 -17.27 7.18
C ASN A 109 -3.73 -16.23 8.21
N ALA A 110 -4.66 -15.66 8.95
CA ALA A 110 -4.41 -14.69 10.01
C ALA A 110 -5.36 -14.90 11.21
N LYS A 111 -5.06 -14.22 12.32
CA LYS A 111 -5.89 -14.17 13.52
C LYS A 111 -6.04 -12.71 13.94
N ILE A 112 -7.25 -12.31 14.34
CA ILE A 112 -7.50 -11.03 14.99
C ILE A 112 -7.97 -11.24 16.43
N LYS A 113 -7.70 -10.25 17.29
CA LYS A 113 -8.37 -10.08 18.59
C LYS A 113 -9.22 -8.82 18.51
N VAL A 114 -10.48 -8.96 18.91
CA VAL A 114 -11.44 -7.87 19.01
C VAL A 114 -11.79 -7.68 20.48
N ASP A 115 -11.50 -6.50 21.01
CA ASP A 115 -11.90 -6.08 22.34
C ASP A 115 -12.77 -4.83 22.21
N ILE A 116 -14.01 -4.91 22.68
CA ILE A 116 -14.90 -3.77 22.82
C ILE A 116 -15.40 -3.82 24.26
N ASP A 117 -14.88 -2.91 25.09
CA ASP A 117 -15.26 -2.75 26.49
C ASP A 117 -15.92 -1.37 26.65
N ASN A 118 -17.24 -1.38 26.82
CA ASN A 118 -18.03 -0.21 27.13
C ASN A 118 -19.24 -0.59 28.00
N GLU A 119 -19.94 0.40 28.56
CA GLU A 119 -21.07 0.22 29.49
C GLU A 119 -22.22 -0.64 28.94
N SER A 120 -22.29 -0.83 27.62
CA SER A 120 -23.34 -1.59 26.91
C SER A 120 -22.87 -2.88 26.25
N LEU A 121 -21.56 -3.12 26.11
CA LEU A 121 -20.99 -4.28 25.43
C LEU A 121 -19.62 -4.60 26.03
N ASN A 122 -19.49 -5.82 26.56
CA ASN A 122 -18.24 -6.39 27.05
C ASN A 122 -17.91 -7.60 26.17
N TYR A 123 -17.12 -7.36 25.13
CA TYR A 123 -16.91 -8.30 24.02
C TYR A 123 -15.42 -8.51 23.79
N HIS A 124 -14.95 -9.74 24.02
CA HIS A 124 -13.54 -10.11 23.96
C HIS A 124 -13.40 -11.44 23.22
N HIS A 125 -13.07 -11.39 21.93
CA HIS A 125 -13.00 -12.57 21.08
C HIS A 125 -11.78 -12.58 20.17
N GLU A 126 -11.25 -13.78 19.93
CA GLU A 126 -10.28 -14.01 18.87
C GLU A 126 -10.95 -14.74 17.69
N TYR A 127 -10.66 -14.29 16.47
CA TYR A 127 -11.18 -14.89 15.25
C TYR A 127 -10.04 -15.26 14.31
N LYS A 128 -10.13 -16.45 13.71
CA LYS A 128 -9.37 -16.75 12.49
C LYS A 128 -10.01 -16.00 11.32
N ILE A 129 -9.18 -15.40 10.50
CA ILE A 129 -9.56 -14.76 9.23
C ILE A 129 -8.56 -15.16 8.15
N THR A 130 -8.94 -14.99 6.89
CA THR A 130 -8.10 -15.34 5.76
C THR A 130 -8.01 -14.15 4.82
N LEU A 131 -6.78 -13.70 4.51
CA LEU A 131 -6.53 -12.58 3.61
C LEU A 131 -6.34 -13.11 2.19
N GLN A 132 -7.35 -12.95 1.33
CA GLN A 132 -7.27 -13.34 -0.07
C GLN A 132 -6.90 -12.13 -0.93
N PHE A 133 -5.68 -12.12 -1.47
CA PHE A 133 -5.20 -11.08 -2.36
C PHE A 133 -5.57 -11.40 -3.82
N ALA A 134 -5.94 -10.38 -4.57
CA ALA A 134 -6.23 -10.46 -6.01
C ALA A 134 -4.98 -9.99 -6.77
N MET A 135 -4.01 -10.89 -6.98
CA MET A 135 -2.68 -10.54 -7.53
C MET A 135 -2.71 -10.07 -8.99
N ASP A 136 -3.79 -10.35 -9.71
CA ASP A 136 -4.12 -9.80 -11.02
C ASP A 136 -4.51 -8.31 -10.99
N SER A 137 -4.94 -7.79 -9.83
CA SER A 137 -5.21 -6.36 -9.61
C SER A 137 -3.97 -5.55 -9.22
N ALA A 138 -2.78 -6.16 -9.14
CA ALA A 138 -1.58 -5.50 -8.66
C ALA A 138 -1.11 -4.40 -9.63
N ALA A 139 -1.15 -3.14 -9.20
CA ALA A 139 -0.78 -1.97 -10.00
C ALA A 139 0.41 -1.23 -9.39
N LEU A 140 1.45 -0.97 -10.18
CA LEU A 140 2.69 -0.33 -9.73
C LEU A 140 2.44 1.13 -9.33
N ILE A 141 2.83 1.50 -8.11
CA ILE A 141 2.79 2.87 -7.58
C ILE A 141 4.15 3.56 -7.74
N SER A 142 5.25 2.84 -7.43
CA SER A 142 6.62 3.37 -7.47
C SER A 142 7.64 2.23 -7.49
N GLY A 143 8.88 2.50 -7.90
CA GLY A 143 9.88 1.47 -8.19
C GLY A 143 9.70 0.88 -9.59
N GLY A 144 10.23 -0.31 -9.85
CA GLY A 144 10.21 -0.91 -11.19
C GLY A 144 11.21 -0.30 -12.16
N SER A 145 12.44 0.00 -11.71
CA SER A 145 13.55 0.27 -12.64
C SER A 145 13.66 -0.87 -13.63
N LYS A 146 13.45 -0.56 -14.92
CA LYS A 146 13.66 -1.49 -16.03
C LYS A 146 15.06 -2.10 -15.88
N VAL A 147 15.14 -3.42 -15.77
CA VAL A 147 16.42 -4.14 -15.90
C VAL A 147 16.79 -4.07 -17.37
N ASP A 148 17.43 -2.98 -17.77
CA ASP A 148 18.06 -2.87 -19.07
C ASP A 148 19.15 -3.94 -19.17
N ALA A 149 19.06 -4.74 -20.24
CA ALA A 149 20.01 -5.81 -20.53
C ALA A 149 21.44 -5.24 -20.66
N PRO A 150 22.48 -6.05 -20.35
CA PRO A 150 23.85 -5.56 -20.36
C PRO A 150 24.27 -5.09 -21.75
N ALA A 151 24.47 -3.78 -21.89
CA ALA A 151 25.02 -3.18 -23.08
C ALA A 151 26.53 -3.46 -23.15
N THR A 152 26.91 -4.52 -23.86
CA THR A 152 28.28 -4.73 -24.31
C THR A 152 28.68 -3.53 -25.18
N SER A 153 29.74 -2.82 -24.79
CA SER A 153 30.30 -1.71 -25.57
C SER A 153 31.83 -1.78 -25.54
N GLU A 154 32.41 -2.35 -26.59
CA GLU A 154 33.83 -2.24 -26.92
C GLU A 154 34.04 -1.23 -28.07
N ALA A 155 35.28 -0.77 -28.22
CA ALA A 155 35.84 -0.01 -29.34
C ALA A 155 35.58 1.53 -29.43
N THR A 156 36.37 2.28 -28.64
CA THR A 156 37.35 3.30 -29.10
C THR A 156 37.11 4.17 -30.35
N ALA A 157 37.28 5.50 -30.19
CA ALA A 157 37.97 6.38 -31.16
C ALA A 157 38.57 7.64 -30.48
N ASP A 158 39.66 8.16 -31.04
CA ASP A 158 40.55 9.20 -30.47
C ASP A 158 40.16 10.65 -30.88
N ALA A 159 40.80 11.66 -30.28
CA ALA A 159 40.61 13.09 -30.48
C ALA A 159 41.38 13.69 -31.69
N ASN A 160 41.11 14.96 -32.05
CA ASN A 160 42.09 16.09 -32.02
C ASN A 160 41.61 17.41 -32.69
N LYS A 161 41.06 18.35 -31.89
CA LYS A 161 41.44 19.80 -31.74
C LYS A 161 41.57 20.80 -32.93
N SER A 162 41.22 22.07 -32.60
CA SER A 162 41.80 23.37 -33.10
C SER A 162 40.97 24.17 -34.14
N LYS A 163 40.74 25.51 -34.09
CA LYS A 163 40.98 26.58 -33.08
C LYS A 163 40.11 27.85 -33.33
N THR A 164 40.04 28.71 -32.31
CA THR A 164 39.46 30.07 -32.16
C THR A 164 40.14 31.17 -33.04
N PRO A 165 39.71 32.48 -33.07
CA PRO A 165 39.28 33.43 -32.00
C PRO A 165 37.81 33.94 -32.20
N VAL A 166 37.23 35.00 -31.59
CA VAL A 166 37.71 36.20 -30.85
C VAL A 166 36.99 36.37 -29.47
N ASN A 167 36.55 37.57 -29.07
CA ASN A 167 36.39 38.06 -27.69
C ASN A 167 35.59 39.38 -27.62
N GLU A 168 34.66 39.53 -26.66
CA GLU A 168 34.34 40.81 -25.98
C GLU A 168 33.70 40.52 -24.60
N GLN A 169 33.78 41.45 -23.63
CA GLN A 169 33.80 41.12 -22.19
C GLN A 169 32.94 42.06 -21.32
N ALA A 170 31.96 41.53 -20.55
CA ALA A 170 31.58 42.01 -19.20
C ALA A 170 30.44 41.22 -18.48
N THR A 171 30.71 40.86 -17.21
CA THR A 171 29.79 40.81 -16.03
C THR A 171 28.47 40.00 -15.99
N THR A 172 28.50 38.92 -15.20
CA THR A 172 27.54 38.48 -14.15
C THR A 172 26.01 38.54 -14.39
N ALA A 173 25.37 37.37 -14.55
CA ALA A 173 24.12 37.01 -13.85
C ALA A 173 23.78 35.50 -13.89
N LYS A 174 23.20 35.02 -12.80
CA LYS A 174 22.65 33.67 -12.54
C LYS A 174 21.73 33.13 -13.66
N VAL A 175 22.12 32.00 -14.27
CA VAL A 175 21.26 31.27 -15.25
C VAL A 175 20.04 30.67 -14.55
N ALA A 176 18.88 30.73 -15.22
CA ALA A 176 17.60 30.28 -14.68
C ALA A 176 17.27 28.82 -15.05
N ASN A 177 16.61 28.12 -14.13
CA ASN A 177 15.94 26.85 -14.40
C ASN A 177 14.56 27.13 -15.02
N PRO A 178 14.17 26.52 -16.15
CA PRO A 178 12.87 26.80 -16.76
C PRO A 178 11.74 26.30 -15.87
N LYS A 179 10.81 27.20 -15.53
CA LYS A 179 9.57 26.87 -14.84
C LYS A 179 8.55 26.43 -15.88
N SER A 180 8.24 25.14 -15.95
CA SER A 180 7.03 24.66 -16.60
C SER A 180 5.84 25.28 -15.87
N GLY A 181 5.16 26.19 -16.57
CA GLY A 181 3.91 26.76 -16.11
C GLY A 181 2.78 25.84 -16.55
N ASP A 182 2.04 25.30 -15.59
CA ASP A 182 0.60 25.23 -15.75
C ASP A 182 -0.06 25.74 -14.47
N THR A 183 -0.76 26.86 -14.58
CA THR A 183 -1.32 27.60 -13.43
C THR A 183 -2.82 27.41 -13.41
N ALA A 184 -3.26 26.19 -13.08
CA ALA A 184 -4.65 25.93 -12.74
C ALA A 184 -4.99 26.64 -11.41
N SER A 185 -5.84 27.66 -11.48
CA SER A 185 -6.11 28.61 -10.40
C SER A 185 -6.74 27.96 -9.15
N ILE A 186 -5.93 27.70 -8.12
CA ILE A 186 -6.39 27.24 -6.78
C ILE A 186 -7.48 28.17 -6.20
N THR A 187 -7.45 29.45 -6.57
CA THR A 187 -8.45 30.47 -6.20
C THR A 187 -9.91 30.07 -6.51
N LEU A 188 -10.15 29.23 -7.52
CA LEU A 188 -11.52 28.82 -7.89
C LEU A 188 -12.14 27.86 -6.86
N TYR A 189 -11.34 27.02 -6.22
CA TYR A 189 -11.83 26.04 -5.24
C TYR A 189 -11.98 26.62 -3.83
N ILE A 190 -11.15 27.60 -3.46
CA ILE A 190 -11.27 28.28 -2.15
C ILE A 190 -12.59 29.07 -2.06
N GLY A 191 -13.03 29.68 -3.16
CA GLY A 191 -14.33 30.38 -3.21
C GLY A 191 -15.54 29.45 -3.01
N LEU A 192 -15.49 28.23 -3.55
CA LEU A 192 -16.57 27.25 -3.44
C LEU A 192 -16.74 26.68 -2.02
N PHE A 193 -15.64 26.56 -1.27
CA PHE A 193 -15.68 26.00 0.10
C PHE A 193 -16.34 26.95 1.12
N ILE A 194 -16.20 28.27 0.95
CA ILE A 194 -16.74 29.26 1.90
C ILE A 194 -18.27 29.38 1.79
N ILE A 195 -18.85 29.24 0.58
CA ILE A 195 -20.30 29.36 0.37
C ILE A 195 -21.06 28.21 1.06
N ALA A 196 -20.50 26.99 1.08
CA ALA A 196 -21.11 25.83 1.71
C ALA A 196 -21.26 25.96 3.24
N LEU A 197 -20.30 26.61 3.91
CA LEU A 197 -20.31 26.76 5.37
C LEU A 197 -21.35 27.78 5.87
N ILE A 198 -21.64 28.82 5.08
CA ILE A 198 -22.65 29.83 5.45
C ILE A 198 -24.08 29.25 5.36
N GLY A 199 -24.34 28.37 4.39
CA GLY A 199 -25.64 27.71 4.21
C GLY A 199 -26.03 26.78 5.37
N LEU A 200 -25.06 26.06 5.97
CA LEU A 200 -25.35 25.14 7.07
C LEU A 200 -25.73 25.86 8.38
N PHE A 201 -25.24 27.08 8.59
CA PHE A 201 -25.44 27.81 9.85
C PHE A 201 -26.84 28.44 9.96
N THR A 202 -27.45 28.85 8.84
CA THR A 202 -28.80 29.44 8.83
C THR A 202 -29.89 28.40 9.05
N ILE A 203 -29.77 27.21 8.46
CA ILE A 203 -30.74 26.10 8.61
C ILE A 203 -30.84 25.63 10.06
N LYS A 204 -29.72 25.61 10.79
CA LYS A 204 -29.70 25.14 12.20
C LYS A 204 -30.35 26.14 13.17
N LYS A 205 -30.54 27.40 12.77
CA LYS A 205 -31.08 28.47 13.63
C LYS A 205 -32.61 28.62 13.52
N THR A 206 -33.20 28.32 12.36
CA THR A 206 -34.66 28.39 12.16
C THR A 206 -35.41 27.19 12.76
N LYS A 207 -34.77 26.02 12.87
CA LYS A 207 -35.39 24.81 13.44
C LYS A 207 -35.52 24.80 14.98
N LYS A 208 -35.26 25.93 15.65
CA LYS A 208 -35.36 26.09 17.12
C LYS A 208 -36.38 27.15 17.55
N ALA A 209 -37.26 27.57 16.64
CA ALA A 209 -38.37 28.48 16.91
C ALA A 209 -39.64 27.98 16.19
N ASN A 210 -40.26 26.96 16.79
CA ASN A 210 -41.67 26.58 16.74
C ASN A 210 -41.89 25.49 17.81
#